data_AF-A0A2E3S8K2-F1
#
_entry.id   AF-A0A2E3S8K2-F1
#
_cell.length_a   1.000
_cell.length_b   1.000
_cell.length_c   1.000
_cell.angle_alpha   90.00
_cell.angle_beta   90.00
_cell.angle_gamma   90.00
#
_symmetry.space_group_name_H-M   'P 1'
#
loop_
_entity.id
_entity.type
_entity.pdbx_description
1 polymer ?
#
loop_
_entity_poly.entity_id
_entity_poly.type
_entity_poly.pdbx_seq_one_letter_code
_entity_poly.pdbx_strand_id
1 'polypeptide(L)'
;MPILSLIFFGPLKSHSQISHPKASPFSVIEQEVGLSKITIAYSRPAVRGRHIFGTQPDGQPGLVPYGRIWRVGANESTKITVDTDMQVLGNDLPKGTYALYAFPEEKEWQIVFHTNTSHWGDGRNNYNADEDLFRVVVKPQAIPYHQENFLIAFDSIDHSSAQMNLLWANTKVTVPFAVDTHAQMEAEIAKQLKENPTAQTYYEAARYLQEQGRDFGRALEYLNKAIAIGGDTYYFHRVKSLVEAALGDYRAAITSAEKSLKLAAAQEKDEFVRMNRKNIKKWRAMLSEN
;
A
#
# COMPACT_ATOMS: atom_id res chain seq x y z
N MET A 1 -63.08 -49.35 20.13
CA MET A 1 -61.78 -49.10 19.47
C MET A 1 -61.79 -47.67 18.94
N PRO A 2 -61.07 -46.72 19.55
CA PRO A 2 -60.95 -45.37 19.00
C PRO A 2 -59.81 -45.32 17.98
N ILE A 3 -60.10 -44.82 16.78
CA ILE A 3 -59.11 -44.60 15.71
C ILE A 3 -58.48 -43.22 15.94
N LEU A 4 -57.22 -43.21 16.33
CA LEU A 4 -56.40 -42.02 16.52
C LEU A 4 -55.95 -41.50 15.15
N SER A 5 -56.47 -40.34 14.72
CA SER A 5 -56.04 -39.68 13.48
C SER A 5 -54.77 -38.86 13.71
N LEU A 6 -53.68 -39.27 13.09
CA LEU A 6 -52.40 -38.56 13.09
C LEU A 6 -52.46 -37.40 12.09
N ILE A 7 -52.42 -36.16 12.57
CA ILE A 7 -52.27 -34.95 11.71
C ILE A 7 -50.78 -34.69 11.53
N PHE A 8 -50.28 -34.89 10.31
CA PHE A 8 -48.92 -34.53 9.91
C PHE A 8 -48.84 -33.01 9.65
N PHE A 9 -48.13 -32.28 10.52
CA PHE A 9 -47.69 -30.91 10.25
C PHE A 9 -46.48 -30.94 9.32
N GLY A 10 -46.68 -30.57 8.05
CA GLY A 10 -45.59 -30.36 7.11
C GLY A 10 -44.89 -29.01 7.35
N PRO A 11 -43.55 -28.92 7.24
CA PRO A 11 -42.84 -27.66 7.38
C PRO A 11 -43.25 -26.67 6.27
N LEU A 12 -43.79 -25.53 6.67
CA LEU A 12 -43.98 -24.35 5.81
C LEU A 12 -42.59 -23.89 5.32
N LYS A 13 -42.31 -24.13 4.04
CA LYS A 13 -41.15 -23.53 3.38
C LYS A 13 -41.39 -22.03 3.23
N SER A 14 -40.79 -21.25 4.12
CA SER A 14 -40.67 -19.79 4.00
C SER A 14 -40.09 -19.45 2.62
N HIS A 15 -40.82 -18.67 1.83
CA HIS A 15 -40.33 -18.17 0.55
C HIS A 15 -39.19 -17.19 0.81
N SER A 16 -37.99 -17.54 0.33
CA SER A 16 -36.87 -16.61 0.23
C SER A 16 -37.29 -15.40 -0.61
N GLN A 17 -36.99 -14.19 -0.14
CA GLN A 17 -37.13 -12.98 -0.95
C GLN A 17 -36.29 -13.12 -2.23
N ILE A 18 -36.75 -12.53 -3.34
CA ILE A 18 -36.00 -12.45 -4.59
C ILE A 18 -34.75 -11.60 -4.33
N SER A 19 -33.58 -12.14 -4.68
CA SER A 19 -32.31 -11.40 -4.61
C SER A 19 -32.24 -10.39 -5.75
N HIS A 20 -32.34 -9.10 -5.43
CA HIS A 20 -32.18 -8.01 -6.41
C HIS A 20 -30.71 -7.58 -6.51
N PRO A 21 -30.22 -7.21 -7.71
CA PRO A 21 -28.91 -6.57 -7.85
C PRO A 21 -28.81 -5.33 -6.95
N LYS A 22 -27.77 -5.26 -6.11
CA LYS A 22 -27.54 -4.10 -5.24
C LYS A 22 -27.22 -2.87 -6.09
N ALA A 23 -27.87 -1.74 -5.80
CA ALA A 23 -27.63 -0.47 -6.49
C ALA A 23 -26.18 0.05 -6.32
N SER A 24 -25.53 -0.34 -5.22
CA SER A 24 -24.11 -0.09 -4.95
C SER A 24 -23.43 -1.43 -4.75
N PRO A 25 -22.80 -2.00 -5.80
CA PRO A 25 -22.07 -3.26 -5.71
C PRO A 25 -20.92 -3.17 -4.70
N PHE A 26 -20.65 -4.28 -4.01
CA PHE A 26 -19.54 -4.41 -3.08
C PHE A 26 -18.23 -4.67 -3.82
N SER A 27 -17.11 -4.19 -3.25
CA SER A 27 -15.76 -4.36 -3.78
C SER A 27 -14.77 -4.51 -2.62
N VAL A 28 -13.73 -5.29 -2.87
CA VAL A 28 -12.54 -5.36 -2.02
C VAL A 28 -11.33 -4.97 -2.87
N ILE A 29 -10.43 -4.17 -2.32
CA ILE A 29 -9.11 -3.89 -2.90
C ILE A 29 -8.06 -4.22 -1.85
N GLU A 30 -6.98 -4.88 -2.28
CA GLU A 30 -5.80 -5.13 -1.47
C GLU A 30 -4.61 -4.45 -2.13
N GLN A 31 -3.76 -3.81 -1.32
CA GLN A 31 -2.54 -3.15 -1.78
C GLN A 31 -1.39 -3.49 -0.83
N GLU A 32 -0.31 -4.02 -1.40
CA GLU A 32 0.96 -4.18 -0.68
C GLU A 32 1.75 -2.86 -0.71
N VAL A 33 2.35 -2.51 0.43
CA VAL A 33 3.23 -1.35 0.61
C VAL A 33 4.39 -1.82 1.49
N GLY A 34 5.60 -1.86 0.93
CA GLY A 34 6.74 -2.49 1.59
C GLY A 34 6.48 -3.98 1.88
N LEU A 35 6.59 -4.38 3.15
CA LEU A 35 6.23 -5.74 3.61
C LEU A 35 4.85 -5.82 4.25
N SER A 36 4.00 -4.82 4.03
CA SER A 36 2.71 -4.65 4.70
C SER A 36 1.58 -4.58 3.68
N LYS A 37 0.35 -4.74 4.15
CA LYS A 37 -0.85 -4.77 3.32
C LYS A 37 -1.96 -3.91 3.89
N ILE A 38 -2.62 -3.18 2.99
CA ILE A 38 -3.85 -2.45 3.24
C ILE A 38 -4.99 -3.13 2.47
N THR A 39 -6.06 -3.51 3.17
CA THR A 39 -7.27 -4.06 2.57
C THR A 39 -8.45 -3.10 2.80
N ILE A 40 -9.15 -2.71 1.73
CA ILE A 40 -10.36 -1.90 1.81
C ILE A 40 -11.56 -2.69 1.32
N ALA A 41 -12.59 -2.80 2.16
CA ALA A 41 -13.87 -3.41 1.85
C ALA A 41 -14.98 -2.34 1.85
N TYR A 42 -15.63 -2.11 0.71
CA TYR A 42 -16.58 -1.01 0.55
C TYR A 42 -17.65 -1.28 -0.52
N SER A 43 -18.78 -0.58 -0.44
CA SER A 43 -19.75 -0.54 -1.54
C SER A 43 -19.56 0.70 -2.40
N ARG A 44 -19.73 0.55 -3.72
CA ARG A 44 -19.43 1.56 -4.74
C ARG A 44 -20.71 2.22 -5.27
N PRO A 45 -21.21 3.32 -4.65
CA PRO A 45 -22.35 4.05 -5.20
C PRO A 45 -22.02 4.70 -6.55
N ALA A 46 -23.02 4.80 -7.42
CA ALA A 46 -22.92 5.46 -8.73
C ALA A 46 -23.44 6.90 -8.67
N VAL A 47 -23.00 7.80 -9.55
CA VAL A 47 -23.52 9.17 -9.61
C VAL A 47 -24.97 9.18 -10.09
N ARG A 48 -25.24 8.54 -11.25
CA ARG A 48 -26.57 8.44 -11.88
C ARG A 48 -27.26 9.81 -12.05
N GLY A 49 -26.51 10.79 -12.55
CA GLY A 49 -27.01 12.15 -12.77
C GLY A 49 -27.30 12.98 -11.52
N ARG A 50 -26.98 12.47 -10.32
CA ARG A 50 -27.18 13.19 -9.06
C ARG A 50 -26.01 14.12 -8.75
N HIS A 51 -26.29 15.24 -8.10
CA HIS A 51 -25.25 16.05 -7.47
C HIS A 51 -24.71 15.34 -6.23
N ILE A 52 -23.39 15.19 -6.14
CA ILE A 52 -22.78 14.38 -5.08
C ILE A 52 -22.48 15.19 -3.84
N PHE A 53 -21.56 16.15 -3.89
CA PHE A 53 -21.07 16.85 -2.70
C PHE A 53 -21.69 18.23 -2.55
N GLY A 54 -22.03 18.63 -1.32
CA GLY A 54 -22.49 19.99 -1.02
C GLY A 54 -23.96 20.24 -1.32
N THR A 55 -24.26 21.39 -1.93
CA THR A 55 -25.62 21.87 -2.20
C THR A 55 -25.87 21.96 -3.70
N GLN A 56 -27.02 21.47 -4.13
CA GLN A 56 -27.50 21.52 -5.51
C GLN A 56 -27.79 22.96 -5.97
N PRO A 57 -27.83 23.22 -7.28
CA PRO A 57 -28.17 24.55 -7.82
C PRO A 57 -29.54 25.07 -7.39
N ASP A 58 -30.49 24.18 -7.08
CA ASP A 58 -31.83 24.51 -6.60
C ASP A 58 -31.91 24.70 -5.08
N GLY A 59 -30.77 24.68 -4.38
CA GLY A 59 -30.65 24.85 -2.94
C GLY A 59 -30.88 23.57 -2.13
N GLN A 60 -31.19 22.43 -2.75
CA GLN A 60 -31.36 21.17 -2.05
C GLN A 60 -30.01 20.53 -1.66
N PRO A 61 -29.93 19.73 -0.59
CA PRO A 61 -28.71 18.99 -0.28
C PRO A 61 -28.35 18.02 -1.41
N GLY A 62 -27.06 17.92 -1.72
CA GLY A 62 -26.51 16.84 -2.54
C GLY A 62 -26.61 15.49 -1.84
N LEU A 63 -26.16 14.42 -2.50
CA LEU A 63 -26.17 13.08 -1.92
C LEU A 63 -25.29 12.96 -0.66
N VAL A 64 -24.20 13.73 -0.62
CA VAL A 64 -23.28 13.89 0.49
C VAL A 64 -23.18 15.40 0.80
N PRO A 65 -24.09 15.93 1.63
CA PRO A 65 -24.09 17.35 1.98
C PRO A 65 -22.83 17.72 2.75
N TYR A 66 -22.36 18.95 2.58
CA TYR A 66 -21.26 19.46 3.39
C TYR A 66 -21.64 19.57 4.87
N GLY A 67 -20.65 19.43 5.75
CA GLY A 67 -20.82 19.45 7.20
C GLY A 67 -21.53 18.20 7.77
N ARG A 68 -21.73 17.16 6.96
CA ARG A 68 -22.35 15.89 7.40
C ARG A 68 -21.40 14.72 7.29
N ILE A 69 -21.53 13.81 8.25
CA ILE A 69 -20.81 12.53 8.23
C ILE A 69 -21.19 11.71 6.99
N TRP A 70 -20.20 11.09 6.39
CA TRP A 70 -20.34 10.15 5.29
C TRP A 70 -19.53 8.89 5.56
N ARG A 71 -20.12 7.73 5.30
CA ARG A 71 -19.52 6.40 5.47
C ARG A 71 -18.51 5.98 4.40
N VAL A 72 -18.02 6.96 3.61
CA VAL A 72 -17.05 6.80 2.52
C VAL A 72 -17.44 5.64 1.58
N GLY A 73 -18.69 5.63 1.13
CA GLY A 73 -19.27 4.52 0.36
C GLY A 73 -20.79 4.46 0.49
N ALA A 74 -21.33 3.24 0.34
CA ALA A 74 -22.76 2.95 0.50
C ALA A 74 -23.01 1.69 1.34
N ASN A 75 -24.26 1.49 1.79
CA ASN A 75 -24.67 0.39 2.66
C ASN A 75 -23.94 0.41 4.02
N GLU A 76 -23.05 -0.55 4.27
CA GLU A 76 -22.16 -0.59 5.43
C GLU A 76 -21.09 0.50 5.37
N SER A 77 -20.51 0.83 6.53
CA SER A 77 -19.33 1.69 6.57
C SER A 77 -18.13 0.99 5.94
N THR A 78 -17.39 1.73 5.12
CA THR A 78 -16.15 1.24 4.51
C THR A 78 -15.18 0.76 5.57
N LYS A 79 -14.62 -0.43 5.39
CA LYS A 79 -13.63 -1.00 6.30
C LYS A 79 -12.25 -0.88 5.69
N ILE A 80 -11.30 -0.44 6.50
CA ILE A 80 -9.87 -0.50 6.21
C ILE A 80 -9.21 -1.43 7.21
N THR A 81 -8.44 -2.40 6.71
CA THR A 81 -7.61 -3.27 7.52
C THR A 81 -6.15 -3.04 7.15
N VAL A 82 -5.30 -2.83 8.15
CA VAL A 82 -3.84 -2.80 8.01
C VAL A 82 -3.24 -3.94 8.82
N ASP A 83 -2.29 -4.68 8.23
CA ASP A 83 -1.71 -5.88 8.85
C ASP A 83 -0.43 -5.64 9.66
N THR A 84 0.06 -4.40 9.63
CA THR A 84 1.15 -3.85 10.42
C THR A 84 0.80 -2.42 10.86
N ASP A 85 1.58 -1.87 11.78
CA ASP A 85 1.47 -0.47 12.18
C ASP A 85 1.91 0.44 11.02
N MET A 86 1.11 1.48 10.76
CA MET A 86 1.30 2.45 9.69
C MET A 86 1.17 3.88 10.20
N GLN A 87 1.46 4.84 9.33
CA GLN A 87 1.30 6.27 9.56
C GLN A 87 0.34 6.85 8.54
N VAL A 88 -0.58 7.71 8.99
CA VAL A 88 -1.47 8.48 8.11
C VAL A 88 -1.35 9.96 8.45
N LEU A 89 -0.72 10.74 7.55
CA LEU A 89 -0.46 12.18 7.77
C LEU A 89 0.16 12.47 9.14
N GLY A 90 1.09 11.62 9.60
CA GLY A 90 1.80 11.76 10.88
C GLY A 90 1.04 11.24 12.11
N ASN A 91 -0.09 10.56 11.93
CA ASN A 91 -0.81 9.88 13.00
C ASN A 91 -0.52 8.38 12.97
N ASP A 92 -0.30 7.80 14.15
CA ASP A 92 -0.12 6.36 14.32
C ASP A 92 -1.43 5.62 13.98
N LEU A 93 -1.36 4.69 13.03
CA LEU A 93 -2.41 3.74 12.71
C LEU A 93 -1.92 2.33 13.08
N PRO A 94 -2.23 1.84 14.29
CA PRO A 94 -1.86 0.48 14.69
C PRO A 94 -2.46 -0.58 13.76
N LYS A 95 -1.83 -1.76 13.73
CA LYS A 95 -2.40 -2.95 13.09
C LYS A 95 -3.83 -3.18 13.55
N GLY A 96 -4.77 -3.31 12.61
CA GLY A 96 -6.17 -3.55 12.95
C GLY A 96 -7.14 -3.29 11.81
N THR A 97 -8.43 -3.40 12.12
CA THR A 97 -9.53 -3.04 11.22
C THR A 97 -10.29 -1.85 11.79
N TYR A 98 -10.52 -0.84 10.95
CA TYR A 98 -11.18 0.41 11.29
C TYR A 98 -12.33 0.68 10.30
N ALA A 99 -13.32 1.46 10.74
CA ALA A 99 -14.31 2.03 9.83
C ALA A 99 -13.81 3.40 9.33
N LEU A 100 -13.98 3.66 8.04
CA LEU A 100 -13.70 4.96 7.44
C LEU A 100 -14.96 5.81 7.39
N TYR A 101 -14.88 7.00 7.99
CA TYR A 101 -15.86 8.06 7.82
C TYR A 101 -15.18 9.31 7.23
N ALA A 102 -15.99 10.22 6.71
CA ALA A 102 -15.56 11.52 6.26
C ALA A 102 -16.55 12.60 6.69
N PHE A 103 -16.06 13.81 6.93
CA PHE A 103 -16.86 15.03 7.03
C PHE A 103 -16.42 15.95 5.89
N PRO A 104 -17.11 15.88 4.73
CA PRO A 104 -16.80 16.73 3.58
C PRO A 104 -17.16 18.19 3.83
N GLU A 105 -16.26 19.10 3.47
CA GLU A 105 -16.53 20.52 3.23
C GLU A 105 -16.01 20.91 1.85
N GLU A 106 -16.29 22.15 1.42
CA GLU A 106 -15.84 22.66 0.12
C GLU A 106 -14.31 22.74 0.00
N LYS A 107 -13.62 23.14 1.08
CA LYS A 107 -12.17 23.42 1.06
C LYS A 107 -11.31 22.33 1.68
N GLU A 108 -11.88 21.55 2.60
CA GLU A 108 -11.17 20.54 3.36
C GLU A 108 -12.12 19.44 3.81
N TRP A 109 -11.62 18.21 3.89
CA TRP A 109 -12.37 17.07 4.41
C TRP A 109 -11.64 16.55 5.63
N GLN A 110 -12.39 16.18 6.67
CA GLN A 110 -11.85 15.33 7.73
C GLN A 110 -12.11 13.87 7.34
N ILE A 111 -11.07 13.07 7.23
CA ILE A 111 -11.16 11.60 7.11
C ILE A 111 -10.94 11.02 8.50
N VAL A 112 -11.79 10.10 8.90
CA VAL A 112 -11.84 9.55 10.25
C VAL A 112 -11.58 8.05 10.20
N PHE A 113 -10.65 7.61 11.04
CA PHE A 113 -10.37 6.21 11.32
C PHE A 113 -11.04 5.86 12.63
N HIS A 114 -12.16 5.13 12.57
CA HIS A 114 -13.03 4.87 13.71
C HIS A 114 -12.84 3.43 14.21
N THR A 115 -12.74 3.24 15.51
CA THR A 115 -12.46 1.94 16.14
C THR A 115 -13.67 1.01 16.14
N ASN A 116 -14.89 1.55 16.21
CA ASN A 116 -16.11 0.76 16.10
C ASN A 116 -16.42 0.42 14.64
N THR A 117 -16.35 -0.86 14.29
CA THR A 117 -16.62 -1.36 12.94
C THR A 117 -18.04 -1.94 12.79
N SER A 118 -18.87 -1.92 13.83
CA SER A 118 -20.20 -2.57 13.80
C SER A 118 -21.32 -1.71 13.19
N HIS A 119 -21.10 -0.41 13.04
CA HIS A 119 -22.14 0.49 12.54
C HIS A 119 -22.53 0.20 11.09
N TRP A 120 -23.85 0.02 10.89
CA TRP A 120 -24.45 0.12 9.58
C TRP A 120 -24.55 1.59 9.14
N GLY A 121 -24.31 1.87 7.86
CA GLY A 121 -24.40 3.23 7.36
C GLY A 121 -23.34 4.16 7.95
N ASP A 122 -23.75 5.40 8.20
CA ASP A 122 -22.98 6.46 8.85
C ASP A 122 -23.12 6.46 10.39
N GLY A 123 -23.64 5.38 10.99
CA GLY A 123 -23.89 5.30 12.43
C GLY A 123 -25.07 6.14 12.93
N ARG A 124 -25.44 7.22 12.22
CA ARG A 124 -26.48 8.17 12.60
C ARG A 124 -26.30 8.63 14.05
N ASN A 125 -27.32 8.43 14.89
CA ASN A 125 -27.31 8.80 16.31
C ASN A 125 -26.40 7.90 17.16
N ASN A 126 -25.89 6.78 16.61
CA ASN A 126 -25.01 5.86 17.33
C ASN A 126 -23.53 6.16 17.09
N TYR A 127 -23.20 7.09 16.19
CA TYR A 127 -21.81 7.51 16.00
C TYR A 127 -21.32 8.24 17.26
N ASN A 128 -20.19 7.81 17.80
CA ASN A 128 -19.56 8.44 18.96
C ASN A 128 -18.15 8.94 18.59
N ALA A 129 -17.93 10.25 18.71
CA ALA A 129 -16.63 10.85 18.39
C ALA A 129 -15.50 10.35 19.32
N ASP A 130 -15.82 9.86 20.52
CA ASP A 130 -14.82 9.28 21.44
C ASP A 130 -14.27 7.92 20.92
N GLU A 131 -14.93 7.31 19.93
CA GLU A 131 -14.47 6.08 19.26
C GLU A 131 -13.61 6.36 18.02
N ASP A 132 -13.38 7.64 17.66
CA ASP A 132 -12.41 8.04 16.65
C ASP A 132 -11.00 7.72 17.15
N LEU A 133 -10.25 6.88 16.43
CA LEU A 133 -8.82 6.71 16.70
C LEU A 133 -8.09 8.03 16.44
N PHE A 134 -8.30 8.59 15.25
CA PHE A 134 -7.87 9.93 14.87
C PHE A 134 -8.65 10.43 13.66
N ARG A 135 -8.51 11.73 13.38
CA ARG A 135 -8.98 12.38 12.15
C ARG A 135 -7.82 13.03 11.43
N VAL A 136 -7.83 12.98 10.10
CA VAL A 136 -6.86 13.67 9.26
C VAL A 136 -7.54 14.64 8.31
N VAL A 137 -6.93 15.79 8.10
CA VAL A 137 -7.44 16.82 7.19
C VAL A 137 -6.80 16.69 5.82
N VAL A 138 -7.62 16.63 4.78
CA VAL A 138 -7.19 16.50 3.38
C VAL A 138 -7.96 17.47 2.50
N LYS A 139 -7.38 17.87 1.37
CA LYS A 139 -8.00 18.83 0.46
C LYS A 139 -8.67 18.12 -0.71
N PRO A 140 -9.97 18.36 -0.98
CA PRO A 140 -10.59 17.89 -2.21
C PRO A 140 -9.98 18.59 -3.42
N GLN A 141 -9.80 17.83 -4.49
CA GLN A 141 -9.27 18.29 -5.77
C GLN A 141 -10.30 18.02 -6.86
N ALA A 142 -10.52 19.02 -7.72
CA ALA A 142 -11.29 18.80 -8.93
C ALA A 142 -10.47 17.94 -9.92
N ILE A 143 -11.10 16.94 -10.52
CA ILE A 143 -10.52 16.12 -11.58
C ILE A 143 -11.20 16.41 -12.93
N PRO A 144 -10.46 16.37 -14.06
CA PRO A 144 -10.98 16.80 -15.37
C PRO A 144 -11.87 15.75 -16.05
N TYR A 145 -12.06 14.59 -15.42
CA TYR A 145 -12.88 13.49 -15.94
C TYR A 145 -13.97 13.11 -14.93
N HIS A 146 -15.03 12.48 -15.44
CA HIS A 146 -16.18 12.06 -14.65
C HIS A 146 -16.01 10.63 -14.13
N GLN A 147 -15.94 10.47 -12.81
CA GLN A 147 -15.90 9.18 -12.13
C GLN A 147 -17.32 8.74 -11.73
N GLU A 148 -17.94 7.87 -12.55
CA GLU A 148 -19.33 7.46 -12.36
C GLU A 148 -19.56 6.65 -11.08
N ASN A 149 -18.72 5.66 -10.80
CA ASN A 149 -18.81 4.86 -9.58
C ASN A 149 -17.75 5.32 -8.59
N PHE A 150 -18.13 5.49 -7.32
CA PHE A 150 -17.17 5.74 -6.25
C PHE A 150 -16.04 4.71 -6.30
N LEU A 151 -14.80 5.21 -6.29
CA LEU A 151 -13.60 4.42 -6.45
C LEU A 151 -12.62 4.77 -5.32
N ILE A 152 -12.17 3.72 -4.63
CA ILE A 152 -10.98 3.76 -3.79
C ILE A 152 -9.88 3.05 -4.55
N ALA A 153 -8.75 3.72 -4.75
CA ALA A 153 -7.59 3.21 -5.48
C ALA A 153 -6.29 3.63 -4.78
N PHE A 154 -5.22 2.87 -4.98
CA PHE A 154 -3.88 3.23 -4.51
C PHE A 154 -3.00 3.66 -5.69
N ASP A 155 -2.14 4.65 -5.47
CA ASP A 155 -1.19 5.18 -6.44
C ASP A 155 0.08 5.68 -5.71
N SER A 156 1.11 6.09 -6.45
CA SER A 156 2.40 6.59 -5.92
C SER A 156 2.99 5.65 -4.87
N ILE A 157 2.99 4.35 -5.17
CA ILE A 157 3.48 3.30 -4.28
C ILE A 157 5.00 3.21 -4.39
N ASP A 158 5.67 3.25 -3.24
CA ASP A 158 7.09 2.94 -3.10
C ASP A 158 7.33 1.91 -1.99
N HIS A 159 8.59 1.71 -1.60
CA HIS A 159 8.96 0.72 -0.59
C HIS A 159 8.40 1.00 0.81
N SER A 160 7.94 2.21 1.09
CA SER A 160 7.58 2.68 2.43
C SER A 160 6.33 3.56 2.45
N SER A 161 5.72 3.83 1.29
CA SER A 161 4.57 4.73 1.20
C SER A 161 3.61 4.38 0.06
N ALA A 162 2.37 4.81 0.20
CA ALA A 162 1.36 4.76 -0.84
C ALA A 162 0.33 5.89 -0.64
N GLN A 163 -0.35 6.28 -1.72
CA GLN A 163 -1.43 7.26 -1.66
C GLN A 163 -2.78 6.57 -1.89
N MET A 164 -3.67 6.60 -0.90
CA MET A 164 -5.06 6.16 -1.07
C MET A 164 -5.89 7.31 -1.66
N ASN A 165 -6.43 7.10 -2.84
CA ASN A 165 -7.27 8.04 -3.56
C ASN A 165 -8.75 7.66 -3.46
N LEU A 166 -9.58 8.61 -3.05
CA LEU A 166 -11.05 8.53 -3.04
C LEU A 166 -11.57 9.37 -4.21
N LEU A 167 -12.22 8.76 -5.19
CA LEU A 167 -12.72 9.45 -6.40
C LEU A 167 -14.23 9.26 -6.57
N TRP A 168 -14.97 10.36 -6.76
CA TRP A 168 -16.38 10.31 -7.14
C TRP A 168 -16.82 11.57 -7.89
N ALA A 169 -17.61 11.41 -8.96
CA ALA A 169 -17.94 12.47 -9.89
C ALA A 169 -16.66 13.19 -10.36
N ASN A 170 -16.52 14.49 -10.11
CA ASN A 170 -15.34 15.26 -10.45
C ASN A 170 -14.47 15.60 -9.23
N THR A 171 -14.60 14.88 -8.12
CA THR A 171 -13.84 15.12 -6.89
C THR A 171 -12.89 13.96 -6.60
N LYS A 172 -11.63 14.30 -6.28
CA LYS A 172 -10.63 13.39 -5.72
C LYS A 172 -10.16 13.90 -4.37
N VAL A 173 -9.99 13.00 -3.42
CA VAL A 173 -9.26 13.24 -2.18
C VAL A 173 -8.15 12.21 -2.05
N THR A 174 -6.99 12.63 -1.55
CA THR A 174 -5.82 11.76 -1.39
C THR A 174 -5.39 11.70 0.07
N VAL A 175 -5.25 10.49 0.60
CA VAL A 175 -4.81 10.18 1.97
C VAL A 175 -3.48 9.42 1.89
N PRO A 176 -2.34 10.02 2.25
CA PRO A 176 -1.05 9.34 2.21
C PRO A 176 -0.87 8.39 3.40
N PHE A 177 -0.35 7.21 3.10
CA PHE A 177 0.08 6.19 4.05
C PHE A 177 1.59 6.05 4.00
N ALA A 178 2.19 5.82 5.16
CA ALA A 178 3.59 5.40 5.26
C ALA A 178 3.71 4.20 6.20
N VAL A 179 4.73 3.39 5.99
CA VAL A 179 5.05 2.21 6.79
C VAL A 179 6.55 2.19 7.05
N ASP A 180 6.94 1.78 8.26
CA ASP A 180 8.36 1.63 8.61
C ASP A 180 8.92 0.30 8.07
N THR A 181 9.01 0.21 6.75
CA THR A 181 9.63 -0.93 6.07
C THR A 181 11.10 -1.07 6.44
N HIS A 182 11.75 0.02 6.87
CA HIS A 182 13.14 -0.06 7.30
C HIS A 182 13.30 -0.88 8.58
N ALA A 183 12.52 -0.57 9.61
CA ALA A 183 12.54 -1.36 10.85
C ALA A 183 12.17 -2.83 10.59
N GLN A 184 11.18 -3.08 9.72
CA GLN A 184 10.79 -4.45 9.34
C GLN A 184 11.93 -5.19 8.65
N MET A 185 12.61 -4.56 7.69
CA MET A 185 13.73 -5.15 6.98
C MET A 185 14.95 -5.36 7.88
N GLU A 186 15.26 -4.44 8.80
CA GLU A 186 16.34 -4.63 9.78
C GLU A 186 16.07 -5.85 10.69
N ALA A 187 14.82 -6.00 11.16
CA ALA A 187 14.42 -7.15 11.96
C ALA A 187 14.53 -8.46 11.18
N GLU A 188 14.09 -8.47 9.91
CA GLU A 188 14.17 -9.64 9.04
C GLU A 188 15.63 -10.00 8.71
N ILE A 189 16.47 -9.01 8.38
CA ILE A 189 17.91 -9.20 8.14
C ILE A 189 18.56 -9.79 9.40
N ALA A 190 18.32 -9.21 10.58
CA ALA A 190 18.90 -9.68 11.83
C ALA A 190 18.48 -11.13 12.14
N LYS A 191 17.21 -11.47 11.90
CA LYS A 191 16.68 -12.82 12.08
C LYS A 191 17.35 -13.81 11.12
N GLN A 192 17.35 -13.53 9.82
CA GLN A 192 17.88 -14.44 8.79
C GLN A 192 19.39 -14.66 8.93
N LEU A 193 20.14 -13.63 9.30
CA LEU A 193 21.57 -13.74 9.55
C LEU A 193 21.89 -14.53 10.83
N LYS A 194 20.96 -14.60 11.79
CA LYS A 194 21.12 -15.38 13.01
C LYS A 194 20.78 -16.86 12.82
N GLU A 195 19.73 -17.17 12.06
CA GLU A 195 19.19 -18.55 11.98
C GLU A 195 19.93 -19.42 10.96
N ASN A 196 20.03 -18.99 9.70
CA ASN A 196 20.67 -19.79 8.65
C ASN A 196 21.27 -18.90 7.55
N PRO A 197 22.40 -18.22 7.82
CA PRO A 197 22.97 -17.27 6.88
C PRO A 197 23.56 -18.00 5.65
N THR A 198 23.01 -17.71 4.48
CA THR A 198 23.56 -18.17 3.19
C THR A 198 24.24 -17.03 2.43
N ALA A 199 25.00 -17.35 1.38
CA ALA A 199 25.53 -16.33 0.47
C ALA A 199 24.42 -15.42 -0.05
N GLN A 200 23.27 -16.00 -0.38
CA GLN A 200 22.10 -15.28 -0.88
C GLN A 200 21.50 -14.36 0.20
N THR A 201 21.40 -14.81 1.45
CA THR A 201 20.89 -14.00 2.57
C THR A 201 21.72 -12.73 2.78
N TYR A 202 23.05 -12.84 2.79
CA TYR A 202 23.93 -11.67 2.91
C TYR A 202 23.81 -10.75 1.69
N TYR A 203 23.70 -11.33 0.48
CA TYR A 203 23.49 -10.55 -0.73
C TYR A 203 22.18 -9.76 -0.69
N GLU A 204 21.07 -10.38 -0.28
CA GLU A 204 19.76 -9.74 -0.19
C GLU A 204 19.75 -8.61 0.83
N ALA A 205 20.36 -8.83 2.00
CA ALA A 205 20.55 -7.78 3.00
C ALA A 205 21.37 -6.60 2.46
N ALA A 206 22.49 -6.87 1.79
CA ALA A 206 23.33 -5.83 1.21
C ALA A 206 22.64 -5.07 0.07
N ARG A 207 21.90 -5.80 -0.77
CA ARG A 207 21.14 -5.23 -1.88
C ARG A 207 20.06 -4.29 -1.37
N TYR A 208 19.33 -4.68 -0.34
CA TYR A 208 18.35 -3.82 0.32
C TYR A 208 18.99 -2.50 0.78
N LEU A 209 20.10 -2.58 1.54
CA LEU A 209 20.83 -1.40 2.01
C LEU A 209 21.29 -0.50 0.84
N GLN A 210 21.80 -1.11 -0.24
CA GLN A 210 22.21 -0.41 -1.45
C GLN A 210 21.04 0.29 -2.14
N GLU A 211 19.89 -0.37 -2.32
CA GLU A 211 18.70 0.17 -3.00
C GLU A 211 18.06 1.31 -2.19
N GLN A 212 18.11 1.23 -0.85
CA GLN A 212 17.64 2.30 0.02
C GLN A 212 18.64 3.44 0.19
N GLY A 213 19.85 3.32 -0.37
CA GLY A 213 20.92 4.32 -0.23
C GLY A 213 21.40 4.49 1.22
N ARG A 214 21.42 3.39 1.99
CA ARG A 214 21.72 3.40 3.43
C ARG A 214 22.89 2.48 3.74
N ASP A 215 23.70 2.89 4.71
CA ASP A 215 24.76 2.07 5.32
C ASP A 215 25.59 1.25 4.32
N PHE A 216 26.23 1.96 3.39
CA PHE A 216 27.06 1.33 2.36
C PHE A 216 28.26 0.55 2.95
N GLY A 217 28.72 0.92 4.15
CA GLY A 217 29.77 0.17 4.86
C GLY A 217 29.31 -1.24 5.20
N ARG A 218 28.17 -1.38 5.90
CA ARG A 218 27.59 -2.69 6.22
C ARG A 218 27.18 -3.46 4.97
N ALA A 219 26.66 -2.78 3.95
CA ALA A 219 26.36 -3.41 2.66
C ALA A 219 27.62 -4.05 2.03
N LEU A 220 28.76 -3.36 2.08
CA LEU A 220 30.02 -3.89 1.57
C LEU A 220 30.52 -5.09 2.39
N GLU A 221 30.41 -5.03 3.71
CA GLU A 221 30.75 -6.16 4.60
C GLU A 221 29.92 -7.41 4.27
N TYR A 222 28.61 -7.26 4.13
CA TYR A 222 27.72 -8.34 3.73
C TYR A 222 28.06 -8.89 2.34
N LEU A 223 28.34 -8.05 1.35
CA LEU A 223 28.75 -8.51 0.00
C LEU A 223 30.06 -9.30 0.04
N ASN A 224 31.04 -8.84 0.81
CA ASN A 224 32.31 -9.55 0.97
C ASN A 224 32.10 -10.91 1.62
N LYS A 225 31.27 -10.99 2.68
CA LYS A 225 30.89 -12.25 3.32
C LYS A 225 30.16 -13.18 2.35
N ALA A 226 29.19 -12.65 1.62
CA ALA A 226 28.39 -13.36 0.64
C ALA A 226 29.26 -14.03 -0.44
N ILE A 227 30.22 -13.28 -1.01
CA ILE A 227 31.17 -13.78 -2.00
C ILE A 227 32.09 -14.83 -1.39
N ALA A 228 32.60 -14.60 -0.17
CA ALA A 228 33.52 -15.53 0.49
C ALA A 228 32.89 -16.91 0.78
N ILE A 229 31.59 -16.98 1.02
CA ILE A 229 30.88 -18.24 1.34
C ILE A 229 30.16 -18.86 0.13
N GLY A 230 30.50 -18.44 -1.09
CA GLY A 230 30.05 -19.10 -2.34
C GLY A 230 29.28 -18.20 -3.33
N GLY A 231 29.14 -16.91 -3.04
CA GLY A 231 28.40 -15.93 -3.84
C GLY A 231 29.10 -15.39 -5.09
N ASP A 232 29.87 -16.18 -5.84
CA ASP A 232 30.64 -15.71 -7.01
C ASP A 232 29.77 -15.56 -8.29
N THR A 233 28.68 -14.79 -8.20
CA THR A 233 27.75 -14.56 -9.33
C THR A 233 27.87 -13.14 -9.88
N TYR A 234 27.48 -12.94 -11.15
CA TYR A 234 27.57 -11.63 -11.78
C TYR A 234 26.79 -10.55 -11.00
N TYR A 235 25.66 -10.91 -10.39
CA TYR A 235 24.79 -9.97 -9.70
C TYR A 235 25.30 -9.59 -8.31
N PHE A 236 26.02 -10.48 -7.61
CA PHE A 236 26.72 -10.13 -6.35
C PHE A 236 27.81 -9.09 -6.61
N HIS A 237 28.70 -9.36 -7.57
CA HIS A 237 29.77 -8.43 -7.95
C HIS A 237 29.23 -7.11 -8.50
N ARG A 238 28.07 -7.15 -9.15
CA ARG A 238 27.39 -5.93 -9.60
C ARG A 238 26.99 -5.05 -8.42
N VAL A 239 26.26 -5.58 -7.44
CA VAL A 239 25.81 -4.78 -6.29
C VAL A 239 27.04 -4.28 -5.50
N LYS A 240 28.06 -5.13 -5.33
CA LYS A 240 29.34 -4.72 -4.72
C LYS A 240 29.95 -3.50 -5.41
N SER A 241 30.03 -3.52 -6.74
CA SER A 241 30.56 -2.38 -7.50
C SER A 241 29.78 -1.08 -7.28
N LEU A 242 28.46 -1.16 -7.13
CA LEU A 242 27.61 0.01 -6.87
C LEU A 242 27.86 0.58 -5.47
N VAL A 243 27.99 -0.30 -4.48
CA VAL A 243 28.28 0.07 -3.08
C VAL A 243 29.67 0.68 -2.96
N GLU A 244 30.70 0.09 -3.57
CA GLU A 244 32.07 0.63 -3.58
C GLU A 244 32.10 2.02 -4.22
N ALA A 245 31.38 2.22 -5.33
CA ALA A 245 31.29 3.53 -5.96
C ALA A 245 30.54 4.56 -5.11
N ALA A 246 29.52 4.15 -4.36
CA ALA A 246 28.80 5.02 -3.42
C ALA A 246 29.68 5.40 -2.22
N LEU A 247 30.62 4.55 -1.84
CA LEU A 247 31.67 4.83 -0.85
C LEU A 247 32.84 5.67 -1.42
N GLY A 248 32.82 6.00 -2.72
CA GLY A 248 33.87 6.76 -3.39
C GLY A 248 35.08 5.96 -3.83
N ASP A 249 35.12 4.64 -3.58
CA ASP A 249 36.20 3.77 -4.06
C ASP A 249 35.95 3.33 -5.51
N TYR A 250 36.14 4.27 -6.44
CA TYR A 250 35.95 4.00 -7.86
C TYR A 250 36.91 2.94 -8.42
N ARG A 251 38.08 2.74 -7.81
CA ARG A 251 39.02 1.70 -8.24
C ARG A 251 38.47 0.31 -7.93
N ALA A 252 38.06 0.08 -6.69
CA ALA A 252 37.42 -1.18 -6.29
C ALA A 252 36.12 -1.41 -7.08
N ALA A 253 35.30 -0.36 -7.23
CA ALA A 253 34.06 -0.42 -8.00
C ALA A 253 34.29 -0.92 -9.44
N ILE A 254 35.30 -0.39 -10.14
CA ILE A 254 35.65 -0.84 -11.49
C ILE A 254 36.06 -2.31 -11.48
N THR A 255 36.91 -2.74 -10.55
CA THR A 255 37.34 -4.14 -10.45
C THR A 255 36.15 -5.08 -10.24
N SER A 256 35.25 -4.77 -9.30
CA SER A 256 34.04 -5.55 -9.06
C SER A 256 33.10 -5.55 -10.28
N ALA A 257 32.92 -4.41 -10.96
CA ALA A 257 32.09 -4.34 -12.17
C ALA A 257 32.70 -5.11 -13.35
N GLU A 258 34.01 -5.17 -13.49
CA GLU A 258 34.69 -5.98 -14.51
C GLU A 258 34.51 -7.47 -14.27
N LYS A 259 34.60 -7.91 -13.01
CA LYS A 259 34.29 -9.29 -12.61
C LYS A 259 32.81 -9.62 -12.89
N SER A 260 31.89 -8.72 -12.55
CA SER A 260 30.47 -8.85 -12.89
C SER A 260 30.25 -8.95 -14.40
N LEU A 261 30.89 -8.08 -15.19
CA LEU A 261 30.80 -8.06 -16.64
C LEU A 261 31.24 -9.39 -17.25
N LYS A 262 32.39 -9.93 -16.80
CA LYS A 262 32.92 -11.22 -17.28
C LYS A 262 31.95 -12.37 -17.01
N LEU A 263 31.43 -12.46 -15.79
CA LEU A 263 30.46 -13.50 -15.40
C LEU A 263 29.14 -13.36 -16.15
N ALA A 264 28.63 -12.14 -16.32
CA ALA A 264 27.40 -11.87 -17.07
C ALA A 264 27.54 -12.24 -18.55
N ALA A 265 28.68 -11.90 -19.17
CA ALA A 265 28.96 -12.25 -20.56
C ALA A 265 29.04 -13.77 -20.77
N ALA A 266 29.68 -14.50 -19.84
CA ALA A 266 29.77 -15.95 -19.89
C ALA A 266 28.40 -16.66 -19.76
N GLN A 267 27.40 -15.99 -19.20
CA GLN A 267 26.02 -16.47 -19.05
C GLN A 267 25.03 -15.79 -20.01
N GLU A 268 25.55 -15.09 -21.03
CA GLU A 268 24.76 -14.39 -22.06
C GLU A 268 23.74 -13.38 -21.48
N LYS A 269 24.06 -12.76 -20.34
CA LYS A 269 23.24 -11.73 -19.67
C LYS A 269 23.57 -10.33 -20.20
N ASP A 270 23.19 -10.05 -21.44
CA ASP A 270 23.54 -8.80 -22.15
C ASP A 270 23.18 -7.52 -21.37
N GLU A 271 22.02 -7.47 -20.72
CA GLU A 271 21.61 -6.31 -19.92
C GLU A 271 22.66 -5.95 -18.86
N PHE A 272 23.12 -6.94 -18.10
CA PHE A 272 24.14 -6.76 -17.07
C PHE A 272 25.50 -6.39 -17.67
N VAL A 273 25.85 -6.91 -18.85
CA VAL A 273 27.06 -6.48 -19.57
C VAL A 273 26.98 -5.00 -19.92
N ARG A 274 25.86 -4.53 -20.49
CA ARG A 274 25.66 -3.11 -20.84
C ARG A 274 25.69 -2.21 -19.60
N MET A 275 25.02 -2.61 -18.52
CA MET A 275 25.01 -1.87 -17.25
C MET A 275 26.43 -1.73 -16.67
N ASN A 276 27.21 -2.82 -16.62
CA ASN A 276 28.57 -2.78 -16.10
C ASN A 276 29.49 -1.93 -16.97
N ARG A 277 29.43 -2.04 -18.31
CA ARG A 277 30.20 -1.19 -19.23
C ARG A 277 29.91 0.29 -19.01
N LYS A 278 28.64 0.66 -18.85
CA LYS A 278 28.21 2.03 -18.57
C LYS A 278 28.83 2.55 -17.26
N ASN A 279 28.75 1.75 -16.19
CA ASN A 279 29.29 2.12 -14.88
C ASN A 279 30.82 2.23 -14.89
N ILE A 280 31.51 1.24 -15.47
CA ILE A 280 32.98 1.26 -15.61
C ILE A 280 33.43 2.52 -16.36
N LYS A 281 32.78 2.85 -17.49
CA LYS A 281 33.09 4.07 -18.25
C LYS A 281 32.90 5.33 -17.38
N LYS A 282 31.78 5.42 -16.65
CA LYS A 282 31.49 6.53 -15.75
C LYS A 282 32.57 6.69 -14.67
N TRP A 283 32.90 5.60 -13.97
CA TRP A 283 33.85 5.66 -12.85
C TRP A 283 35.29 5.86 -13.30
N ARG A 284 35.67 5.39 -14.50
CA ARG A 284 36.98 5.73 -15.09
C ARG A 284 37.10 7.23 -15.37
N ALA A 285 36.05 7.88 -15.85
CA ALA A 285 36.05 9.33 -16.03
C ALA A 285 36.18 10.08 -14.70
N MET A 286 35.47 9.64 -13.66
CA MET A 286 35.56 10.21 -12.30
C MET A 286 36.98 10.07 -11.69
N LEU A 287 37.74 9.04 -12.06
CA LEU A 287 39.13 8.86 -11.65
C LEU A 287 40.12 9.72 -12.44
N SER A 288 39.76 10.18 -13.64
CA SER A 288 40.60 11.08 -14.44
C SER A 288 40.36 12.56 -14.16
N GLU A 289 39.25 12.89 -13.49
CA GLU A 289 38.86 14.25 -13.12
C GLU A 289 39.32 14.65 -11.70
N ASN A 290 39.83 13.70 -10.91
CA ASN A 290 40.40 13.88 -9.57
C ASN A 290 41.92 13.63 -9.58
#